data_AF-A0A7J6FVT5-F1
#
_entry.id   AF-A0A7J6FVT5-F1
#
_cell.length_a   1.000
_cell.length_b   1.000
_cell.length_c   1.000
_cell.angle_alpha   90.00
_cell.angle_beta   90.00
_cell.angle_gamma   90.00
#
_symmetry.space_group_name_H-M   'P 1'
#
loop_
_entity.id
_entity.type
_entity.pdbx_description
1 polymer ?
#
loop_
_entity_poly.entity_id
_entity_poly.type
_entity_poly.pdbx_seq_one_letter_code
_entity_poly.pdbx_strand_id
1 'polypeptide(L)'
;MVIIGREDNVEFDWRSRNILPPVRNQGKLSKLLLGYINWKCKRMGKGFPVWRALDYIRDQGITTEELYPFQGRRTNLDDNKKAPEFQKLYTIHQYSNVNQENIITTLRNRPMIIAAKFDKSIGSMVGDWNIYTPNYEEIQCRGHGLLLVGYGKEIIIHQIQKMRNGRLENHVYNEEKPYWIVRSSWGPEWGRGGYARIARDSLAITAWSVQLEVCSKSFIYY
;
A
#
# COMPACT_ATOMS: atom_id res chain seq x y z
N MET A 1 9.27 34.31 -3.58
CA MET A 1 9.38 33.03 -4.30
C MET A 1 8.00 32.68 -4.80
N VAL A 2 7.86 32.38 -6.08
CA VAL A 2 6.59 32.13 -6.75
C VAL A 2 6.70 30.81 -7.52
N ILE A 3 5.71 29.93 -7.38
CA ILE A 3 5.62 28.72 -8.21
C ILE A 3 5.06 29.14 -9.57
N ILE A 4 5.80 28.85 -10.64
CA ILE A 4 5.43 29.22 -12.02
C ILE A 4 5.08 28.01 -12.89
N GLY A 5 5.29 26.78 -12.40
CA GLY A 5 4.94 25.57 -13.11
C GLY A 5 5.05 24.32 -12.24
N ARG A 6 4.37 23.25 -12.68
CA ARG A 6 4.44 21.91 -12.11
C ARG A 6 4.44 20.90 -13.23
N GLU A 7 5.38 19.96 -13.20
CA GLU A 7 5.48 18.85 -14.14
C GLU A 7 5.48 17.53 -13.38
N ASP A 8 4.70 16.57 -13.84
CA ASP A 8 4.58 15.27 -13.19
C ASP A 8 5.30 14.20 -14.01
N ASN A 9 6.29 13.56 -13.41
CA ASN A 9 7.10 12.54 -14.03
C ASN A 9 6.88 11.19 -13.32
N VAL A 10 5.99 10.37 -13.86
CA VAL A 10 5.79 8.99 -13.41
C VAL A 10 6.92 8.12 -13.96
N GLU A 11 7.83 7.69 -13.09
CA GLU A 11 8.99 6.88 -13.49
C GLU A 11 8.65 5.40 -13.61
N PHE A 12 7.70 4.90 -12.80
CA PHE A 12 7.25 3.52 -12.85
C PHE A 12 5.86 3.33 -12.24
N ASP A 13 5.01 2.53 -12.88
CA ASP A 13 3.64 2.29 -12.42
C ASP A 13 3.11 0.92 -12.85
N TRP A 14 2.78 0.04 -11.90
CA TRP A 14 2.18 -1.27 -12.18
C TRP A 14 0.75 -1.18 -12.74
N ARG A 15 0.06 -0.05 -12.56
CA ARG A 15 -1.32 0.14 -13.06
C ARG A 15 -1.37 0.18 -14.59
N SER A 16 -0.33 0.71 -15.24
CA SER A 16 -0.24 0.76 -16.70
C SER A 16 -0.13 -0.63 -17.35
N ARG A 17 0.20 -1.66 -16.56
CA ARG A 17 0.33 -3.04 -17.01
C ARG A 17 -0.96 -3.86 -16.87
N ASN A 18 -2.01 -3.28 -16.29
CA ASN A 18 -3.32 -3.92 -16.08
C ASN A 18 -3.28 -5.29 -15.36
N ILE A 19 -2.29 -5.50 -14.47
CA ILE A 19 -2.16 -6.75 -13.70
C ILE A 19 -2.71 -6.65 -12.27
N LEU A 20 -3.14 -5.47 -11.85
CA LEU A 20 -3.61 -5.23 -10.50
C LEU A 20 -5.12 -5.50 -10.42
N PRO A 21 -5.61 -6.31 -9.46
CA PRO A 21 -7.04 -6.57 -9.32
C PRO A 21 -7.81 -5.28 -8.94
N PRO A 22 -9.14 -5.22 -9.05
CA PRO A 22 -9.92 -4.03 -8.66
C PRO A 22 -9.71 -3.62 -7.20
N VAL A 23 -9.71 -2.31 -6.90
CA VAL A 23 -9.63 -1.78 -5.52
C VAL A 23 -10.75 -2.35 -4.65
N ARG A 24 -10.41 -2.67 -3.40
CA ARG A 24 -11.34 -3.26 -2.42
C ARG A 24 -11.62 -2.26 -1.30
N ASN A 25 -12.71 -2.47 -0.57
CA ASN A 25 -13.07 -1.69 0.60
C ASN A 25 -13.13 -2.59 1.84
N GLN A 26 -12.27 -2.32 2.82
CA GLN A 26 -12.23 -3.04 4.09
C GLN A 26 -13.39 -2.63 5.02
N GLY A 27 -14.05 -1.50 4.76
CA GLY A 27 -15.06 -0.92 5.65
C GLY A 27 -14.49 -0.60 7.04
N LYS A 28 -15.30 -0.74 8.09
CA LYS A 28 -14.85 -0.55 9.48
C LYS A 28 -13.88 -1.63 9.98
N LEU A 29 -13.52 -2.61 9.14
CA LEU A 29 -12.77 -3.80 9.52
C LEU A 29 -11.60 -4.05 8.56
N SER A 30 -10.37 -3.96 9.04
CA SER A 30 -9.14 -4.24 8.28
C SER A 30 -8.92 -5.72 7.88
N LYS A 31 -9.97 -6.47 7.48
CA LYS A 31 -10.11 -7.87 7.87
C LYS A 31 -10.39 -8.89 6.75
N LEU A 32 -9.58 -8.94 5.70
CA LEU A 32 -9.65 -9.99 4.66
C LEU A 32 -9.08 -11.37 5.07
N LEU A 33 -8.58 -11.53 6.31
CA LEU A 33 -7.92 -12.80 6.75
C LEU A 33 -8.34 -13.28 8.16
N LEU A 34 -9.45 -12.76 8.70
CA LEU A 34 -9.57 -12.60 10.15
C LEU A 34 -10.63 -13.42 10.89
N GLY A 35 -11.31 -14.36 10.26
CA GLY A 35 -12.08 -15.36 10.99
C GLY A 35 -11.14 -16.25 11.82
N TYR A 36 -10.24 -16.95 11.14
CA TYR A 36 -9.46 -18.03 11.74
C TYR A 36 -8.25 -17.57 12.58
N ILE A 37 -7.56 -16.49 12.18
CA ILE A 37 -6.38 -15.99 12.92
C ILE A 37 -6.75 -15.40 14.29
N ASN A 38 -8.01 -14.97 14.45
CA ASN A 38 -8.48 -14.27 15.65
C ASN A 38 -8.69 -15.24 16.85
N TRP A 39 -8.84 -16.56 16.63
CA TRP A 39 -8.99 -17.57 17.70
C TRP A 39 -7.73 -17.77 18.54
N LYS A 40 -6.54 -17.83 17.92
CA LYS A 40 -5.25 -17.94 18.65
C LYS A 40 -4.84 -16.63 19.37
N CYS A 41 -5.47 -15.50 19.05
CA CYS A 41 -5.05 -14.17 19.52
C CYS A 41 -6.23 -13.41 20.14
N LYS A 42 -6.69 -13.88 21.31
CA LYS A 42 -7.83 -13.41 22.12
C LYS A 42 -7.86 -11.90 22.54
N ARG A 43 -7.23 -10.96 21.82
CA ARG A 43 -7.22 -9.52 22.21
C ARG A 43 -7.28 -8.47 21.09
N MET A 44 -7.46 -8.81 19.80
CA MET A 44 -7.18 -7.81 18.74
C MET A 44 -8.42 -7.32 17.98
N GLY A 45 -9.07 -6.29 18.55
CA GLY A 45 -10.07 -5.46 17.87
C GLY A 45 -9.49 -4.31 17.02
N LYS A 46 -8.16 -4.21 16.85
CA LYS A 46 -7.47 -2.99 16.39
C LYS A 46 -6.42 -3.16 15.26
N GLY A 47 -6.47 -4.27 14.50
CA GLY A 47 -5.51 -4.59 13.43
C GLY A 47 -4.48 -5.67 13.86
N PHE A 48 -3.61 -6.08 12.94
CA PHE A 48 -2.60 -7.12 13.15
C PHE A 48 -1.35 -6.87 12.28
N PRO A 49 -0.13 -7.26 12.71
CA PRO A 49 1.08 -7.04 11.92
C PRO A 49 1.07 -7.78 10.58
N VAL A 50 1.62 -7.15 9.54
CA VAL A 50 1.74 -7.73 8.19
C VAL A 50 2.40 -9.10 8.21
N TRP A 51 3.53 -9.24 8.92
CA TRP A 51 4.32 -10.47 8.93
C TRP A 51 3.52 -11.71 9.35
N ARG A 52 2.61 -11.63 10.33
CA ARG A 52 1.82 -12.82 10.67
C ARG A 52 0.63 -13.09 9.76
N ALA A 53 0.19 -12.13 8.96
CA ALA A 53 -0.71 -12.43 7.86
C ALA A 53 0.05 -13.22 6.79
N LEU A 54 1.30 -12.84 6.51
CA LEU A 54 2.17 -13.56 5.59
C LEU A 54 2.53 -14.96 6.10
N ASP A 55 2.83 -15.12 7.39
CA ASP A 55 3.05 -16.45 8.00
C ASP A 55 1.81 -17.33 7.85
N TYR A 56 0.62 -16.78 8.09
CA TYR A 56 -0.61 -17.55 7.89
C TYR A 56 -0.78 -17.99 6.44
N ILE A 57 -0.56 -17.10 5.47
CA ILE A 57 -0.69 -17.47 4.05
C ILE A 57 0.38 -18.50 3.66
N ARG A 58 1.60 -18.40 4.18
CA ARG A 58 2.66 -19.40 3.99
C ARG A 58 2.23 -20.77 4.56
N ASP A 59 1.79 -20.80 5.81
CA ASP A 59 1.60 -22.05 6.56
C ASP A 59 0.24 -22.71 6.26
N GLN A 60 -0.79 -21.90 6.00
CA GLN A 60 -2.18 -22.36 5.87
C GLN A 60 -2.74 -22.17 4.46
N GLY A 61 -2.15 -21.28 3.66
CA GLY A 61 -2.70 -20.89 2.37
C GLY A 61 -3.97 -20.06 2.47
N ILE A 62 -4.41 -19.56 1.31
CA ILE A 62 -5.67 -18.83 1.14
C ILE A 62 -6.46 -19.36 -0.06
N THR A 63 -7.72 -18.96 -0.13
CA THR A 63 -8.67 -19.32 -1.19
C THR A 63 -9.24 -18.06 -1.86
N THR A 64 -10.09 -18.23 -2.87
CA THR A 64 -10.71 -17.09 -3.58
C THR A 64 -11.85 -16.47 -2.78
N GLU A 65 -12.15 -15.20 -3.10
CA GLU A 65 -13.29 -14.47 -2.55
C GLU A 65 -14.63 -15.18 -2.82
N GLU A 66 -14.78 -15.87 -3.96
CA GLU A 66 -15.99 -16.63 -4.29
C GLU A 66 -16.24 -17.78 -3.30
N LEU A 67 -15.17 -18.43 -2.85
CA LEU A 67 -15.23 -19.56 -1.91
C LEU A 67 -15.30 -19.11 -0.45
N TYR A 68 -14.74 -17.94 -0.16
CA TYR A 68 -14.79 -17.33 1.18
C TYR A 68 -15.05 -15.82 1.09
N PRO A 69 -16.32 -15.39 0.92
CA PRO A 69 -16.65 -13.97 0.72
C PRO A 69 -16.41 -13.11 1.96
N PHE A 70 -15.94 -11.88 1.75
CA PHE A 70 -15.74 -10.86 2.79
C PHE A 70 -17.08 -10.37 3.33
N GLN A 71 -17.27 -10.50 4.64
CA GLN A 71 -18.55 -10.19 5.28
C GLN A 71 -18.59 -8.83 5.98
N GLY A 72 -17.49 -8.09 6.03
CA GLY A 72 -17.46 -6.72 6.57
C GLY A 72 -17.90 -6.58 8.04
N ARG A 73 -18.00 -7.69 8.79
CA ARG A 73 -18.32 -7.73 10.22
C ARG A 73 -17.54 -8.86 10.90
N ARG A 74 -17.27 -8.73 12.20
CA ARG A 74 -16.93 -9.88 13.03
C ARG A 74 -18.19 -10.72 13.08
N THR A 75 -18.24 -11.76 12.28
CA THR A 75 -19.30 -12.74 12.42
C THR A 75 -18.99 -13.67 13.57
N ASN A 76 -20.03 -14.09 14.28
CA ASN A 76 -20.08 -15.37 14.99
C ASN A 76 -20.15 -16.52 13.95
N LEU A 77 -19.42 -16.40 12.84
CA LEU A 77 -19.27 -17.52 11.92
C LEU A 77 -18.50 -18.56 12.71
N ASP A 78 -19.03 -19.77 12.74
CA ASP A 78 -18.35 -20.96 13.24
C ASP A 78 -16.86 -20.89 12.88
N ASP A 79 -16.01 -20.72 13.89
CA ASP A 79 -14.55 -20.91 13.76
C ASP A 79 -14.21 -22.32 13.21
N ASN A 80 -15.22 -23.19 13.11
CA ASN A 80 -15.21 -24.53 12.53
C ASN A 80 -15.48 -24.58 11.01
N LYS A 81 -15.96 -23.51 10.36
CA LYS A 81 -15.86 -23.38 8.89
C LYS A 81 -14.44 -22.98 8.55
N LYS A 82 -13.52 -23.94 8.67
CA LYS A 82 -12.24 -23.91 7.96
C LYS A 82 -12.56 -23.59 6.49
N ALA A 83 -11.68 -22.85 5.80
CA ALA A 83 -11.66 -22.97 4.34
C ALA A 83 -11.70 -24.48 4.06
N PRO A 84 -12.64 -24.97 3.23
CA PRO A 84 -12.80 -26.39 3.02
C PRO A 84 -11.41 -26.99 2.80
N GLU A 85 -11.06 -28.03 3.58
CA GLU A 85 -9.67 -28.51 3.78
C GLU A 85 -8.94 -28.77 2.43
N PHE A 86 -9.73 -28.95 1.38
CA PHE A 86 -9.39 -29.26 0.00
C PHE A 86 -9.22 -28.07 -0.97
N GLN A 87 -9.27 -26.79 -0.57
CA GLN A 87 -9.11 -25.68 -1.53
C GLN A 87 -8.18 -24.55 -1.08
N LYS A 88 -7.00 -24.93 -0.58
CA LYS A 88 -5.81 -24.06 -0.58
C LYS A 88 -5.39 -23.84 -2.04
N LEU A 89 -5.49 -22.61 -2.53
CA LEU A 89 -5.16 -22.26 -3.91
C LEU A 89 -3.84 -21.52 -4.00
N TYR A 90 -3.53 -20.71 -2.99
CA TYR A 90 -2.33 -19.88 -2.97
C TYR A 90 -1.63 -19.95 -1.62
N THR A 91 -0.31 -20.09 -1.66
CA THR A 91 0.60 -19.97 -0.53
C THR A 91 1.67 -18.92 -0.84
N ILE A 92 2.47 -18.58 0.18
CA ILE A 92 3.69 -17.80 0.00
C ILE A 92 4.86 -18.78 0.09
N HIS A 93 5.69 -18.85 -0.95
CA HIS A 93 6.94 -19.60 -0.89
C HIS A 93 7.91 -18.92 0.07
N GLN A 94 8.11 -17.61 -0.12
CA GLN A 94 8.95 -16.79 0.75
C GLN A 94 8.49 -15.33 0.76
N TYR A 95 8.77 -14.66 1.88
CA TYR A 95 8.70 -13.21 1.96
C TYR A 95 9.91 -12.67 2.73
N SER A 96 10.33 -11.46 2.39
CA SER A 96 11.46 -10.81 3.07
C SER A 96 11.20 -9.32 3.24
N ASN A 97 11.76 -8.75 4.30
CA ASN A 97 11.87 -7.30 4.42
C ASN A 97 12.80 -6.77 3.33
N VAL A 98 12.45 -5.62 2.76
CA VAL A 98 13.25 -4.95 1.73
C VAL A 98 13.92 -3.73 2.36
N ASN A 99 15.24 -3.65 2.24
CA ASN A 99 16.01 -2.48 2.66
C ASN A 99 15.61 -1.26 1.83
N GLN A 100 15.65 -0.07 2.43
CA GLN A 100 15.19 1.18 1.79
C GLN A 100 15.84 1.42 0.42
N GLU A 101 17.15 1.20 0.32
CA GLU A 101 17.94 1.35 -0.92
C GLU A 101 17.47 0.43 -2.06
N ASN A 102 16.86 -0.72 -1.72
CA ASN A 102 16.43 -1.74 -2.67
C ASN A 102 14.93 -1.71 -2.98
N ILE A 103 14.19 -0.76 -2.40
CA ILE A 103 12.73 -0.65 -2.62
C ILE A 103 12.43 -0.42 -4.10
N ILE A 104 13.15 0.49 -4.77
CA ILE A 104 12.93 0.80 -6.19
C ILE A 104 13.24 -0.40 -7.08
N THR A 105 14.40 -1.02 -6.90
CA THR A 105 14.84 -2.17 -7.71
C THR A 105 13.89 -3.35 -7.52
N THR A 106 13.42 -3.59 -6.29
CA THR A 106 12.45 -4.65 -5.99
C THR A 106 11.07 -4.34 -6.57
N LEU A 107 10.60 -3.10 -6.42
CA LEU A 107 9.29 -2.66 -6.90
C LEU A 107 9.16 -2.80 -8.43
N ARG A 108 10.24 -2.57 -9.17
CA ARG A 108 10.26 -2.78 -10.63
C ARG A 108 9.99 -4.23 -11.04
N ASN A 109 10.27 -5.18 -10.15
CA ASN A 109 10.05 -6.61 -10.40
C ASN A 109 8.69 -7.10 -9.90
N ARG A 110 8.16 -6.55 -8.81
CA ARG A 110 6.82 -6.89 -8.28
C ARG A 110 6.26 -5.80 -7.36
N PRO A 111 4.93 -5.66 -7.24
CA PRO A 111 4.31 -4.86 -6.19
C PRO A 111 4.72 -5.34 -4.79
N MET A 112 4.77 -4.44 -3.81
CA MET A 112 5.21 -4.75 -2.46
C MET A 112 4.16 -4.36 -1.43
N ILE A 113 4.02 -5.16 -0.38
CA ILE A 113 3.20 -4.77 0.78
C ILE A 113 4.05 -3.81 1.60
N ILE A 114 3.47 -2.68 1.99
CA ILE A 114 4.14 -1.73 2.88
C ILE A 114 3.31 -1.50 4.14
N ALA A 115 3.98 -1.10 5.21
CA ALA A 115 3.36 -0.49 6.37
C ALA A 115 3.96 0.90 6.58
N ALA A 116 3.11 1.91 6.78
CA ALA A 116 3.55 3.26 7.08
C ALA A 116 2.65 3.88 8.16
N LYS A 117 3.17 4.88 8.88
CA LYS A 117 2.40 5.62 9.88
C LYS A 117 1.97 6.96 9.29
N PHE A 118 0.71 7.29 9.46
CA PHE A 118 0.10 8.48 8.88
C PHE A 118 -0.47 9.35 9.99
N ASP A 119 -0.56 10.66 9.76
CA ASP A 119 -1.46 11.51 10.55
C ASP A 119 -2.92 11.31 10.10
N LYS A 120 -3.88 11.99 10.76
CA LYS A 120 -5.32 11.79 10.48
C LYS A 120 -5.74 12.25 9.09
N SER A 121 -5.04 13.20 8.48
CA SER A 121 -5.43 13.81 7.20
C SER A 121 -5.39 12.84 6.03
N ILE A 122 -4.65 11.73 6.12
CA ILE A 122 -4.62 10.68 5.08
C ILE A 122 -6.03 10.15 4.77
N GLY A 123 -6.92 10.10 5.76
CA GLY A 123 -8.28 9.59 5.58
C GLY A 123 -9.17 10.53 4.76
N SER A 124 -8.81 11.80 4.66
CA SER A 124 -9.58 12.84 3.97
C SER A 124 -9.16 13.04 2.51
N MET A 125 -8.24 12.22 1.98
CA MET A 125 -7.86 12.30 0.57
C MET A 125 -9.03 11.90 -0.32
N VAL A 126 -9.42 12.79 -1.23
CA VAL A 126 -10.50 12.58 -2.19
C VAL A 126 -10.12 13.23 -3.52
N GLY A 127 -10.28 12.51 -4.64
CA GLY A 127 -10.24 13.02 -6.01
C GLY A 127 -8.87 13.48 -6.53
N ASP A 128 -7.97 13.90 -5.65
CA ASP A 128 -6.75 14.59 -6.03
C ASP A 128 -5.56 13.65 -6.21
N TRP A 129 -4.69 14.04 -7.15
CA TRP A 129 -3.41 13.40 -7.43
C TRP A 129 -2.23 14.18 -6.81
N ASN A 130 -2.53 14.96 -5.78
CA ASN A 130 -1.56 15.67 -4.95
C ASN A 130 -0.69 14.67 -4.18
N ILE A 131 0.56 15.06 -3.92
CA ILE A 131 1.47 14.29 -3.08
C ILE A 131 1.10 14.54 -1.63
N TYR A 132 0.62 13.50 -0.95
CA TYR A 132 0.40 13.53 0.49
C TYR A 132 1.73 13.62 1.22
N THR A 133 1.87 14.60 2.10
CA THR A 133 2.99 14.77 3.01
C THR A 133 2.43 14.79 4.43
N PRO A 134 2.91 13.90 5.33
CA PRO A 134 2.37 13.84 6.68
C PRO A 134 2.74 15.07 7.50
N ASN A 135 1.87 15.48 8.42
CA ASN A 135 2.30 16.34 9.52
C ASN A 135 3.05 15.47 10.54
N TYR A 136 4.37 15.62 10.62
CA TYR A 136 5.23 14.81 11.49
C TYR A 136 4.85 14.85 12.97
N GLU A 137 4.38 16.00 13.45
CA GLU A 137 3.97 16.18 14.85
C GLU A 137 2.67 15.44 15.18
N GLU A 138 1.88 15.10 14.16
CA GLU A 138 0.58 14.44 14.29
C GLU A 138 0.59 12.98 13.83
N ILE A 139 1.76 12.44 13.47
CA ILE A 139 1.88 11.04 13.04
C ILE A 139 1.36 10.11 14.13
N GLN A 140 0.41 9.26 13.77
CA GLN A 140 -0.16 8.31 14.71
C GLN A 140 0.83 7.20 15.05
N CYS A 141 0.75 6.69 16.28
CA CYS A 141 1.56 5.54 16.70
C CYS A 141 1.25 4.26 15.90
N ARG A 142 0.04 4.15 15.34
CA ARG A 142 -0.40 2.98 14.57
C ARG A 142 -0.09 3.18 13.08
N GLY A 143 0.52 2.17 12.48
CA GLY A 143 0.69 2.10 11.03
C GLY A 143 -0.53 1.53 10.32
N HIS A 144 -0.55 1.70 9.01
CA HIS A 144 -1.51 1.06 8.11
C HIS A 144 -0.78 0.32 6.99
N GLY A 145 -1.33 -0.84 6.62
CA GLY A 145 -0.82 -1.64 5.51
C GLY A 145 -1.37 -1.14 4.18
N LEU A 146 -0.51 -0.91 3.20
CA LEU A 146 -0.87 -0.51 1.84
C LEU A 146 -0.14 -1.40 0.84
N LEU A 147 -0.53 -1.32 -0.43
CA LEU A 147 0.22 -1.92 -1.53
C LEU A 147 0.99 -0.82 -2.28
N LEU A 148 2.31 -0.95 -2.35
CA LEU A 148 3.18 -0.09 -3.14
C LEU A 148 3.22 -0.59 -4.59
N VAL A 149 2.87 0.30 -5.53
CA VAL A 149 2.63 -0.06 -6.93
C VAL A 149 3.38 0.80 -7.95
N GLY A 150 4.05 1.85 -7.51
CA GLY A 150 4.79 2.72 -8.42
C GLY A 150 5.51 3.85 -7.69
N TYR A 151 6.20 4.68 -8.47
CA TYR A 151 6.89 5.87 -7.98
C TYR A 151 7.14 6.86 -9.10
N GLY A 152 7.44 8.09 -8.73
CA GLY A 152 7.76 9.17 -9.64
C GLY A 152 8.23 10.40 -8.88
N LYS A 153 8.24 11.53 -9.56
CA LYS A 153 8.55 12.84 -8.98
C LYS A 153 7.73 13.93 -9.63
N GLU A 154 7.31 14.91 -8.83
CA GLU A 154 6.78 16.18 -9.31
C GLU A 154 7.94 17.19 -9.35
N ILE A 155 8.12 17.85 -10.48
CA ILE A 155 9.06 18.96 -10.65
C ILE A 155 8.27 20.25 -10.43
N ILE A 156 8.61 21.01 -9.40
CA ILE A 156 8.04 22.33 -9.12
C ILE A 156 9.02 23.38 -9.60
N ILE A 157 8.55 24.25 -10.51
CA ILE A 157 9.35 25.31 -11.11
C ILE A 157 9.13 26.58 -10.29
N HIS A 158 10.19 27.07 -9.67
CA HIS A 158 10.17 28.26 -8.82
C HIS A 158 10.84 29.44 -9.51
N GLN A 159 10.23 30.60 -9.39
CA GLN A 159 10.83 31.88 -9.73
C GLN A 159 11.07 32.71 -8.48
N ILE A 160 12.28 33.25 -8.37
CA ILE A 160 12.67 34.18 -7.32
C ILE A 160 13.34 35.40 -7.93
N GLN A 161 13.18 36.55 -7.30
CA GLN A 161 13.95 37.73 -7.60
C GLN A 161 15.08 37.83 -6.58
N LYS A 162 16.32 37.96 -7.06
CA LYS A 162 17.51 38.11 -6.23
C LYS A 162 18.28 39.34 -6.68
N MET A 163 18.79 40.10 -5.72
CA MET A 163 19.74 41.16 -6.02
C MET A 163 21.10 40.54 -6.34
N ARG A 164 21.67 40.88 -7.50
CA ARG A 164 23.03 40.50 -7.89
C ARG A 164 23.71 41.71 -8.50
N ASN A 165 24.87 42.09 -7.96
CA ASN A 165 25.64 43.26 -8.40
C ASN A 165 24.80 44.55 -8.52
N GLY A 166 23.90 44.80 -7.54
CA GLY A 166 23.05 45.99 -7.52
C GLY A 166 21.86 45.97 -8.48
N ARG A 167 21.60 44.86 -9.19
CA ARG A 167 20.44 44.69 -10.08
C ARG A 167 19.53 43.57 -9.60
N LEU A 168 18.23 43.75 -9.78
CA LEU A 168 17.23 42.72 -9.50
C LEU A 168 17.20 41.74 -10.69
N GLU A 169 17.59 40.50 -10.47
CA GLU A 169 17.59 39.44 -11.49
C GLU A 169 16.51 38.40 -11.16
N ASN A 170 15.81 37.93 -12.20
CA ASN A 170 14.93 36.76 -12.09
C ASN A 170 15.78 35.50 -12.15
N HIS A 171 15.57 34.60 -11.21
CA HIS A 171 16.19 33.29 -11.18
C HIS A 171 15.11 32.21 -11.14
N VAL A 172 15.25 31.22 -12.02
CA VAL A 172 14.37 30.05 -12.09
C VAL A 172 15.15 28.82 -11.65
N TYR A 173 14.55 28.02 -10.77
CA TYR A 173 15.12 26.73 -10.37
C TYR A 173 14.01 25.71 -10.16
N ASN A 174 14.39 24.44 -10.22
CA ASN A 174 13.49 23.30 -10.09
C ASN A 174 13.65 22.67 -8.71
N GLU A 175 12.53 22.38 -8.05
CA GLU A 175 12.45 21.54 -6.86
C GLU A 175 11.85 20.18 -7.26
N GLU A 176 12.52 19.07 -6.94
CA GLU A 176 11.97 17.74 -7.15
C GLU A 176 11.27 17.23 -5.88
N LYS A 177 10.03 16.75 -6.03
CA LYS A 177 9.25 16.10 -4.98
C LYS A 177 8.99 14.65 -5.34
N PRO A 178 9.84 13.71 -4.89
CA PRO A 178 9.63 12.30 -5.17
C PRO A 178 8.46 11.74 -4.38
N TYR A 179 7.72 10.83 -5.01
CA TYR A 179 6.56 10.18 -4.41
C TYR A 179 6.51 8.69 -4.69
N TRP A 180 5.87 7.97 -3.79
CA TRP A 180 5.37 6.61 -4.02
C TRP A 180 3.93 6.65 -4.53
N ILE A 181 3.57 5.73 -5.42
CA ILE A 181 2.18 5.45 -5.78
C ILE A 181 1.73 4.26 -4.94
N VAL A 182 0.75 4.49 -4.09
CA VAL A 182 0.19 3.47 -3.20
C VAL A 182 -1.26 3.19 -3.54
N ARG A 183 -1.66 1.97 -3.25
CA ARG A 183 -3.03 1.49 -3.31
C ARG A 183 -3.50 1.14 -1.91
N SER A 184 -4.68 1.62 -1.55
CA SER A 184 -5.32 1.29 -0.28
C SER A 184 -6.41 0.23 -0.44
N SER A 185 -6.99 -0.14 0.69
CA SER A 185 -8.20 -0.95 0.81
C SER A 185 -9.37 -0.14 1.38
N TRP A 186 -9.43 1.17 1.10
CA TRP A 186 -10.48 2.08 1.61
C TRP A 186 -11.52 2.44 0.54
N GLY A 187 -11.65 1.60 -0.49
CA GLY A 187 -12.59 1.80 -1.58
C GLY A 187 -12.08 2.77 -2.67
N PRO A 188 -12.71 2.75 -3.86
CA PRO A 188 -12.34 3.61 -4.98
C PRO A 188 -12.59 5.11 -4.72
N GLU A 189 -13.46 5.44 -3.76
CA GLU A 189 -13.80 6.80 -3.35
C GLU A 189 -12.66 7.51 -2.61
N TRP A 190 -11.75 6.75 -2.00
CA TRP A 190 -10.59 7.31 -1.31
C TRP A 190 -9.46 7.62 -2.31
N GLY A 191 -8.84 8.79 -2.13
CA GLY A 191 -7.84 9.30 -3.07
C GLY A 191 -8.45 9.39 -4.47
N ARG A 192 -7.70 8.97 -5.50
CA ARG A 192 -8.22 8.86 -6.86
C ARG A 192 -8.28 7.39 -7.26
N GLY A 193 -9.49 6.85 -7.22
CA GLY A 193 -9.77 5.46 -7.56
C GLY A 193 -9.21 4.46 -6.56
N GLY A 194 -8.99 4.84 -5.30
CA GLY A 194 -8.37 3.98 -4.27
C GLY A 194 -6.85 4.03 -4.19
N TYR A 195 -6.25 4.99 -4.89
CA TYR A 195 -4.82 5.18 -4.94
C TYR A 195 -4.45 6.59 -4.48
N ALA A 196 -3.21 6.76 -4.04
CA ALA A 196 -2.66 8.06 -3.67
C ALA A 196 -1.17 8.14 -4.01
N ARG A 197 -0.68 9.38 -4.08
CA ARG A 197 0.75 9.68 -4.04
C ARG A 197 1.14 10.06 -2.63
N ILE A 198 2.20 9.46 -2.10
CA ILE A 198 2.75 9.80 -0.78
C ILE A 198 4.20 10.24 -0.94
N ALA A 199 4.61 11.28 -0.23
CA ALA A 199 5.97 11.80 -0.27
C ALA A 199 6.96 10.68 0.11
N ARG A 200 7.95 10.44 -0.74
CA ARG A 200 8.92 9.37 -0.51
C ARG A 200 9.89 9.73 0.60
N ASP A 201 10.35 10.97 0.61
CA ASP A 201 11.40 11.41 1.54
C ASP A 201 10.83 11.79 2.91
N SER A 202 9.51 11.96 3.00
CA SER A 202 8.86 12.43 4.22
C SER A 202 8.10 11.36 5.01
N LEU A 203 8.14 10.10 4.56
CA LEU A 203 7.36 9.03 5.18
C LEU A 203 8.16 7.73 5.26
N ALA A 204 8.46 7.31 6.49
CA ALA A 204 9.09 6.03 6.72
C ALA A 204 8.13 4.88 6.38
N ILE A 205 8.57 3.99 5.50
CA ILE A 205 7.85 2.79 5.11
C ILE A 205 8.63 1.53 5.48
N THR A 206 7.95 0.51 5.99
CA THR A 206 8.50 -0.86 6.03
C THR A 206 7.91 -1.63 4.86
N ALA A 207 8.74 -2.28 4.04
CA ALA A 207 8.29 -2.97 2.84
C ALA A 207 8.63 -4.46 2.88
N TRP A 208 7.70 -5.28 2.39
CA TRP A 208 7.87 -6.72 2.21
C TRP A 208 7.70 -7.10 0.75
N SER A 209 8.70 -7.83 0.23
CA SER A 209 8.61 -8.54 -1.04
C SER A 209 8.02 -9.92 -0.77
N VAL A 210 7.04 -10.32 -1.57
CA VAL A 210 6.36 -11.61 -1.43
C VAL A 210 6.51 -12.38 -2.73
N GLN A 211 6.88 -13.66 -2.62
CA GLN A 211 6.85 -14.60 -3.74
C GLN A 211 5.68 -15.56 -3.52
N LEU A 212 4.65 -15.41 -4.34
CA LEU A 212 3.48 -16.29 -4.33
C LEU A 212 3.82 -17.63 -4.96
N GLU A 213 3.16 -18.66 -4.46
CA GLU A 213 3.16 -20.01 -4.99
C GLU A 213 1.72 -20.47 -5.20
N VAL A 214 1.44 -21.01 -6.38
CA VAL A 214 0.13 -21.61 -6.68
C VAL A 214 0.18 -23.05 -6.19
N CYS A 215 -0.74 -23.44 -5.33
CA CYS A 215 -0.84 -24.83 -4.90
C CYS A 215 -1.28 -25.67 -6.10
N SER A 216 -0.37 -26.47 -6.66
CA SER A 216 -0.73 -27.47 -7.66
C SER A 216 -1.60 -28.53 -6.98
N LYS A 217 -2.89 -28.57 -7.32
CA LYS A 217 -3.71 -29.73 -6.96
C LYS A 217 -3.24 -30.91 -7.80
N SER A 218 -2.50 -31.84 -7.19
CA SER A 218 -2.52 -33.23 -7.63
C SER A 218 -3.94 -33.74 -7.40
N PHE A 219 -4.79 -33.66 -8.43
CA PHE A 219 -6.06 -34.37 -8.44
C PHE A 219 -5.73 -35.87 -8.53
N ILE A 220 -5.57 -36.53 -7.39
CA ILE A 220 -5.68 -37.99 -7.34
C ILE A 220 -7.17 -38.27 -7.36
N TYR A 221 -7.69 -38.60 -8.55
CA TYR A 221 -8.97 -39.26 -8.67
C TYR A 221 -8.81 -40.65 -8.04
N TYR A 222 -9.50 -40.92 -6.94
CA TYR A 222 -9.75 -42.27 -6.44
C TYR A 222 -11.07 -42.78 -7.01
#